data_AF-A0A2W6NEL2-F1
#
_entry.id   AF-A0A2W6NEL2-F1
#
_cell.length_a   1.000
_cell.length_b   1.000
_cell.length_c   1.000
_cell.angle_alpha   90.00
_cell.angle_beta   90.00
_cell.angle_gamma   90.00
#
_symmetry.space_group_name_H-M   'P 1'
#
loop_
_entity.id
_entity.type
_entity.pdbx_description
1 polymer ?
#
loop_
_entity_poly.entity_id
_entity_poly.type
_entity_poly.pdbx_seq_one_letter_code
_entity_poly.pdbx_strand_id
1 'polypeptide(L)'
;MSEVEQVVEGQEDKTLDQTLNIGSTVRLAEGINKTIKIGTIKLIREVRQHAKNLQGMRFSYVIGRDVIEAMQVGEQTIPDIDCPAIEQAYREAFNMIFVEGLTDEEYEQVDMEGIQALDNVLDRFL
;
A
#
# COMPACT_ATOMS: atom_id res chain seq x y z
N MET A 1 -0.45 42.69 -19.79
CA MET A 1 -0.27 41.92 -18.55
C MET A 1 -1.08 40.65 -18.78
N SER A 2 -0.44 39.68 -19.44
CA SER A 2 -1.11 38.57 -20.12
C SER A 2 -1.42 37.45 -19.13
N GLU A 3 -2.58 36.81 -19.30
CA GLU A 3 -3.12 35.66 -18.53
C GLU A 3 -2.21 34.41 -18.49
N VAL A 4 -1.02 34.48 -19.08
CA VAL A 4 -0.05 33.38 -19.20
C VAL A 4 0.83 33.25 -17.95
N GLU A 5 1.02 34.31 -17.17
CA GLU A 5 1.88 34.27 -15.96
C GLU A 5 1.20 33.58 -14.76
N GLN A 6 -0.13 33.54 -14.67
CA GLN A 6 -0.83 32.96 -13.51
C GLN A 6 -0.95 31.43 -13.53
N VAL A 7 -0.67 30.78 -14.66
CA VAL A 7 -0.80 29.30 -14.75
C VAL A 7 0.47 28.60 -14.26
N VAL A 8 1.60 29.30 -14.22
CA VAL A 8 2.90 28.72 -13.84
C VAL A 8 3.09 28.67 -12.33
N GLU A 9 2.67 29.69 -11.58
CA GLU A 9 2.77 29.71 -10.10
C GLU A 9 1.95 28.60 -9.43
N GLY A 10 0.81 28.20 -10.00
CA GLY A 10 -0.04 27.15 -9.43
C GLY A 10 0.48 25.71 -9.60
N GLN A 11 1.46 25.49 -10.49
CA GLN A 11 2.08 24.18 -10.69
C GLN A 11 3.33 23.98 -9.82
N GLU A 12 4.15 25.02 -9.63
CA GLU A 12 5.39 24.90 -8.85
C GLU A 12 5.12 24.62 -7.36
N ASP A 13 4.08 25.23 -6.77
CA ASP A 13 3.71 24.99 -5.36
C ASP A 13 3.26 23.54 -5.11
N LYS A 14 2.52 22.93 -6.04
CA LYS A 14 2.12 21.51 -5.91
C LYS A 14 3.30 20.55 -6.03
N THR A 15 4.34 20.94 -6.75
CA THR A 15 5.48 20.08 -7.05
C THR A 15 6.50 20.13 -5.90
N LEU A 16 6.73 21.30 -5.32
CA LEU A 16 7.57 21.49 -4.14
C LEU A 16 7.01 20.73 -2.92
N ASP A 17 5.71 20.81 -2.68
CA ASP A 17 5.02 20.16 -1.54
C ASP A 17 5.06 18.62 -1.65
N GLN A 18 5.15 18.08 -2.87
CA GLN A 18 5.34 16.64 -3.09
C GLN A 18 6.74 16.18 -2.73
N THR A 19 7.78 16.95 -3.03
CA THR A 19 9.19 16.60 -2.76
C THR A 19 9.51 16.45 -1.26
N LEU A 20 8.83 17.21 -0.41
CA LEU A 20 8.99 17.15 1.06
C LEU A 20 8.26 15.95 1.70
N ASN A 21 7.34 15.32 0.97
CA ASN A 21 6.56 14.18 1.44
C ASN A 21 7.04 12.85 0.85
N ILE A 22 8.32 12.74 0.50
CA ILE A 22 8.92 11.53 -0.10
C ILE A 22 9.88 10.88 0.88
N GLY A 23 9.66 9.59 1.17
CA GLY A 23 10.35 8.79 2.17
C GLY A 23 11.35 7.83 1.55
N SER A 24 11.69 6.78 2.30
CA SER A 24 12.65 5.77 1.84
C SER A 24 12.13 5.03 0.59
N THR A 25 13.04 4.75 -0.34
CA THR A 25 12.79 3.85 -1.47
C THR A 25 12.90 2.40 -1.02
N VAL A 26 12.05 1.55 -1.58
CA VAL A 26 11.98 0.11 -1.34
C VAL A 26 12.08 -0.61 -2.66
N ARG A 27 12.92 -1.65 -2.71
CA ARG A 27 13.03 -2.53 -3.86
C ARG A 27 11.97 -3.62 -3.76
N LEU A 28 11.19 -3.80 -4.82
CA LEU A 28 10.16 -4.84 -4.91
C LEU A 28 10.55 -6.00 -5.84
N ALA A 29 11.39 -5.72 -6.83
CA ALA A 29 11.98 -6.73 -7.70
C ALA A 29 13.28 -6.18 -8.33
N GLU A 30 13.93 -6.94 -9.19
CA GLU A 30 14.95 -6.39 -10.08
C GLU A 30 14.33 -5.32 -11.01
N GLY A 31 14.87 -4.10 -10.97
CA GLY A 31 14.36 -2.98 -11.77
C GLY A 31 13.11 -2.29 -11.22
N ILE A 32 12.42 -2.86 -10.22
CA ILE A 32 11.23 -2.27 -9.60
C ILE A 32 11.60 -1.66 -8.24
N ASN A 33 11.70 -0.34 -8.20
CA ASN A 33 11.90 0.42 -6.97
C ASN A 33 10.72 1.37 -6.75
N LYS A 34 10.15 1.33 -5.55
CA LYS A 34 9.01 2.17 -5.17
C LYS A 34 9.38 3.10 -4.05
N THR A 35 9.01 4.36 -4.22
CA THR A 35 9.27 5.38 -3.21
C THR A 35 8.02 5.56 -2.35
N ILE A 36 8.22 5.48 -1.03
CA ILE A 36 7.13 5.63 -0.06
C ILE A 36 6.81 7.12 0.14
N LYS A 37 5.54 7.48 0.27
CA LYS A 37 5.11 8.81 0.73
C LYS A 37 5.38 8.93 2.24
N ILE A 38 6.10 9.98 2.66
CA ILE A 38 6.13 10.39 4.08
C ILE A 38 4.70 10.79 4.43
N GLY A 39 4.07 9.97 5.26
CA GLY A 39 2.66 10.12 5.55
C GLY A 39 2.38 11.43 6.28
N THR A 40 1.48 12.23 5.72
CA THR A 40 0.75 13.21 6.51
C THR A 40 -0.13 12.45 7.52
N ILE A 41 -0.54 13.10 8.63
CA ILE A 41 -1.47 12.50 9.61
C ILE A 41 -2.74 11.95 8.92
N LYS A 42 -3.16 12.59 7.83
CA LYS A 42 -4.30 12.15 7.01
C LYS A 42 -4.03 10.79 6.36
N LEU A 43 -2.89 10.63 5.67
CA LEU A 43 -2.51 9.36 5.03
C LEU A 43 -2.44 8.22 6.06
N ILE A 44 -1.82 8.46 7.22
CA ILE A 44 -1.73 7.46 8.29
C ILE A 44 -3.12 7.02 8.76
N ARG A 45 -4.06 7.98 8.91
CA ARG A 45 -5.45 7.67 9.29
C ARG A 45 -6.18 6.88 8.22
N GLU A 46 -6.02 7.23 6.95
CA GLU A 46 -6.62 6.51 5.82
C GLU A 46 -6.08 5.09 5.76
N VAL A 47 -4.76 4.89 5.81
CA VAL A 47 -4.14 3.57 5.83
C VAL A 47 -4.63 2.75 7.02
N ARG A 48 -4.73 3.32 8.23
CA ARG A 48 -5.27 2.62 9.41
C ARG A 48 -6.77 2.29 9.30
N GLN A 49 -7.55 3.08 8.58
CA GLN A 49 -8.95 2.75 8.32
C GLN A 49 -9.05 1.56 7.36
N HIS A 50 -8.26 1.55 6.30
CA HIS A 50 -8.14 0.39 5.39
C HIS A 50 -7.59 -0.84 6.11
N ALA A 51 -6.68 -0.65 7.07
CA ALA A 51 -6.07 -1.72 7.83
C ALA A 51 -7.05 -2.56 8.66
N LYS A 52 -8.20 -1.99 9.03
CA LYS A 52 -9.25 -2.73 9.74
C LYS A 52 -9.79 -3.90 8.90
N ASN A 53 -9.71 -3.79 7.58
CA ASN A 53 -10.13 -4.82 6.65
C ASN A 53 -9.05 -5.91 6.47
N LEU A 54 -7.83 -5.71 6.99
CA LEU A 54 -6.72 -6.66 6.86
C LEU A 54 -6.79 -7.80 7.90
N GLN A 55 -7.74 -7.72 8.85
CA GLN A 55 -8.00 -8.72 9.89
C GLN A 55 -6.74 -9.18 10.67
N GLY A 56 -5.71 -8.33 10.75
CA GLY A 56 -4.45 -8.62 11.44
C GLY A 56 -3.57 -9.69 10.76
N MET A 57 -3.90 -10.09 9.53
CA MET A 57 -3.04 -10.98 8.75
C MET A 57 -1.85 -10.22 8.15
N ARG A 58 -0.86 -10.95 7.65
CA ARG A 58 0.26 -10.40 6.86
C ARG A 58 -0.07 -10.48 5.38
N PHE A 59 0.45 -9.54 4.58
CA PHE A 59 0.28 -9.58 3.13
C PHE A 59 0.89 -10.86 2.55
N SER A 60 2.09 -11.23 2.99
CA SER A 60 2.75 -12.48 2.60
C SER A 60 1.96 -13.75 2.93
N TYR A 61 1.04 -13.68 3.90
CA TYR A 61 0.19 -14.82 4.25
C TYR A 61 -1.00 -14.96 3.30
N VAL A 62 -1.58 -13.85 2.84
CA VAL A 62 -2.83 -13.87 2.06
C VAL A 62 -2.61 -13.88 0.55
N ILE A 63 -1.46 -13.39 0.08
CA ILE A 63 -1.16 -13.28 -1.35
C ILE A 63 -1.36 -14.60 -2.10
N GLY A 64 -2.18 -14.56 -3.15
CA GLY A 64 -2.46 -15.68 -4.03
C GLY A 64 -3.23 -16.83 -3.39
N ARG A 65 -3.85 -16.63 -2.22
CA ARG A 65 -4.67 -17.63 -1.54
C ARG A 65 -6.16 -17.45 -1.84
N ASP A 66 -6.85 -18.57 -1.97
CA ASP A 66 -8.30 -18.62 -2.01
C ASP A 66 -8.91 -18.39 -0.61
N VAL A 67 -10.25 -18.29 -0.58
CA VAL A 67 -11.02 -18.20 0.66
C VAL A 67 -10.69 -19.40 1.57
N ILE A 68 -10.32 -19.10 2.81
CA ILE A 68 -10.13 -20.14 3.83
C ILE A 68 -11.50 -20.38 4.46
N GLU A 69 -12.03 -21.58 4.27
CA GLU A 69 -13.33 -21.96 4.82
C GLU A 69 -13.32 -21.93 6.36
N ALA A 70 -14.48 -21.61 6.94
CA ALA A 70 -14.67 -21.63 8.37
C ALA A 70 -14.32 -23.02 8.93
N MET A 71 -13.47 -23.04 9.96
CA MET A 71 -13.00 -24.29 10.57
C MET A 71 -13.41 -24.37 12.03
N GLN A 72 -13.83 -25.55 12.45
CA GLN A 72 -14.13 -25.84 13.83
C GLN A 72 -12.91 -26.45 14.51
N VAL A 73 -12.38 -25.77 15.53
CA VAL A 73 -11.24 -26.23 16.34
C VAL A 73 -11.72 -26.42 17.77
N GLY A 74 -12.00 -27.67 18.14
CA GLY A 74 -12.62 -27.97 19.43
C GLY A 74 -14.03 -27.36 19.52
N GLU A 75 -14.25 -26.53 20.54
CA GLU A 75 -15.53 -25.80 20.73
C GLU A 75 -15.55 -24.41 20.05
N GLN A 76 -14.47 -24.01 19.38
CA GLN A 76 -14.35 -22.70 18.75
C GLN A 76 -14.58 -22.78 17.24
N THR A 77 -15.40 -21.86 16.73
CA THR A 77 -15.59 -21.63 15.30
C THR A 77 -14.66 -20.51 14.86
N ILE A 78 -13.70 -20.82 13.99
CA ILE A 78 -12.91 -19.83 13.28
C ILE A 78 -13.72 -19.42 12.04
N PRO A 79 -14.06 -18.13 11.88
CA PRO A 79 -14.82 -17.66 10.74
C PRO A 79 -14.04 -17.86 9.43
N ASP A 80 -14.76 -17.81 8.32
CA ASP A 80 -14.18 -17.80 6.99
C ASP A 80 -13.31 -16.56 6.78
N ILE A 81 -12.22 -16.74 6.04
CA ILE A 81 -11.28 -15.68 5.71
C ILE A 81 -11.28 -15.50 4.20
N ASP A 82 -11.76 -14.35 3.75
CA ASP A 82 -11.69 -13.93 2.34
C ASP A 82 -10.30 -13.37 2.02
N CYS A 83 -9.35 -14.27 1.74
CA CYS A 83 -7.99 -13.90 1.36
C CYS A 83 -7.95 -12.96 0.13
N PRO A 84 -8.72 -13.19 -0.96
CA PRO A 84 -8.78 -12.27 -2.08
C PRO A 84 -9.19 -10.85 -1.70
N ALA A 85 -10.21 -10.68 -0.84
CA ALA A 85 -10.63 -9.35 -0.38
C ALA A 85 -9.55 -8.67 0.46
N ILE A 86 -8.82 -9.42 1.30
CA ILE A 86 -7.73 -8.88 2.11
C ILE A 86 -6.55 -8.48 1.23
N GLU A 87 -6.19 -9.31 0.24
CA GLU A 87 -5.14 -9.00 -0.73
C GLU A 87 -5.48 -7.72 -1.53
N GLN A 88 -6.73 -7.57 -1.96
CA GLN A 88 -7.19 -6.35 -2.63
C GLN A 88 -7.05 -5.12 -1.71
N ALA A 89 -7.41 -5.23 -0.44
CA ALA A 89 -7.24 -4.15 0.53
C ALA A 89 -5.76 -3.78 0.73
N TYR A 90 -4.86 -4.76 0.70
CA TYR A 90 -3.41 -4.50 0.68
C TYR A 90 -2.96 -3.74 -0.56
N ARG A 91 -3.42 -4.15 -1.75
CA ARG A 91 -3.10 -3.47 -3.02
C ARG A 91 -3.57 -2.01 -3.02
N GLU A 92 -4.77 -1.75 -2.50
CA GLU A 92 -5.26 -0.38 -2.31
C GLU A 92 -4.37 0.43 -1.36
N ALA A 93 -3.96 -0.16 -0.23
CA ALA A 93 -3.05 0.49 0.71
C ALA A 93 -1.68 0.79 0.06
N PHE A 94 -1.13 -0.13 -0.72
CA PHE A 94 0.12 0.08 -1.47
C PHE A 94 0.01 1.22 -2.47
N ASN A 95 -1.12 1.32 -3.18
CA ASN A 95 -1.40 2.44 -4.08
C ASN A 95 -1.49 3.79 -3.35
N MET A 96 -1.96 3.79 -2.10
CA MET A 96 -1.98 5.01 -1.29
C MET A 96 -0.59 5.41 -0.82
N ILE A 97 0.24 4.47 -0.37
CA ILE A 97 1.53 4.77 0.27
C ILE A 97 2.67 4.96 -0.73
N PHE A 98 2.63 4.37 -1.92
CA PHE A 98 3.67 4.60 -2.93
C PHE A 98 3.38 5.86 -3.75
N VAL A 99 4.42 6.64 -4.05
CA VAL A 99 4.31 7.89 -4.83
C VAL A 99 3.66 7.63 -6.19
N GLU A 100 4.13 6.59 -6.88
CA GLU A 100 3.66 6.18 -8.21
C GLU A 100 2.58 5.10 -8.15
N GLY A 101 2.19 4.67 -6.96
CA GLY A 101 1.40 3.46 -6.75
C GLY A 101 2.17 2.18 -7.09
N LEU A 102 1.45 1.06 -7.09
CA LEU A 102 1.93 -0.26 -7.50
C LEU A 102 0.97 -0.79 -8.56
N THR A 103 1.41 -0.83 -9.82
CA THR A 103 0.56 -1.32 -10.91
C THR A 103 0.41 -2.83 -10.83
N ASP A 104 -0.61 -3.36 -11.52
CA ASP A 104 -0.87 -4.80 -11.58
C ASP A 104 0.31 -5.56 -12.22
N GLU A 105 0.91 -5.00 -13.26
CA GLU A 105 2.09 -5.57 -13.92
C GLU A 105 3.32 -5.61 -13.00
N GLU A 106 3.52 -4.56 -12.20
CA GLU A 106 4.62 -4.52 -11.22
C GLU A 106 4.37 -5.45 -10.04
N TYR A 107 3.10 -5.56 -9.62
CA TYR A 107 2.65 -6.45 -8.57
C TYR A 107 2.94 -7.92 -8.90
N GLU A 108 2.65 -8.35 -10.12
CA GLU A 108 2.91 -9.72 -10.57
C GLU A 108 4.41 -10.06 -10.65
N GLN A 109 5.27 -9.04 -10.72
CA GLN A 109 6.73 -9.18 -10.80
C GLN A 109 7.43 -9.11 -9.43
N VAL A 110 6.70 -8.83 -8.36
CA VAL A 110 7.27 -8.71 -7.01
C VAL A 110 7.91 -10.03 -6.60
N ASP A 111 9.19 -9.98 -6.24
CA ASP A 111 9.93 -11.14 -5.77
C ASP A 111 9.74 -11.38 -4.26
N MET A 112 10.31 -12.47 -3.74
CA MET A 112 10.17 -12.82 -2.32
C MET A 112 10.73 -11.74 -1.37
N GLU A 113 11.78 -11.02 -1.77
CA GLU A 113 12.32 -9.91 -0.99
C GLU A 113 11.35 -8.72 -1.01
N GLY A 114 10.75 -8.44 -2.16
CA GLY A 114 9.72 -7.43 -2.33
C GLY A 114 8.47 -7.70 -1.50
N ILE A 115 7.99 -8.94 -1.46
CA ILE A 115 6.83 -9.32 -0.61
C ILE A 115 7.13 -9.05 0.87
N GLN A 116 8.32 -9.40 1.35
CA GLN A 116 8.73 -9.08 2.73
C GLN A 116 8.85 -7.57 2.95
N ALA A 117 9.37 -6.85 1.95
CA ALA A 117 9.47 -5.41 2.03
C ALA A 117 8.09 -4.75 2.13
N LEU A 118 7.09 -5.24 1.38
CA LEU A 118 5.70 -4.80 1.45
C LEU A 118 5.07 -5.00 2.84
N ASP A 119 5.30 -6.16 3.46
CA ASP A 119 4.88 -6.40 4.85
C ASP A 119 5.49 -5.37 5.82
N ASN A 120 6.81 -5.15 5.71
CA ASN A 120 7.54 -4.22 6.58
C ASN A 120 7.17 -2.76 6.35
N VAL A 121 6.79 -2.39 5.13
CA VAL A 121 6.39 -1.01 4.81
C VAL A 121 5.11 -0.65 5.54
N LEU A 122 4.10 -1.52 5.54
CA LEU A 122 2.83 -1.24 6.19
C LEU A 122 2.96 -1.17 7.72
N ASP A 123 3.88 -1.93 8.32
CA ASP A 123 4.20 -1.82 9.75
C ASP A 123 4.63 -0.42 10.18
N ARG A 124 5.11 0.42 9.25
CA ARG A 124 5.45 1.82 9.55
C ARG A 124 4.23 2.73 9.66
N PHE A 125 3.07 2.29 9.17
CA PHE A 125 1.82 3.05 9.14
C PHE A 125 0.78 2.54 10.16
N LEU A 126 0.84 1.25 10.55
CA LEU A 126 -0.08 0.62 11.50
C LEU A 126 0.38 0.87 12.95
#